data_AF-A0AA97FEF7-F1
#
_entry.id   AF-A0AA97FEF7-F1
#
_cell.length_a   1.000
_cell.length_b   1.000
_cell.length_c   1.000
_cell.angle_alpha   90.00
_cell.angle_beta   90.00
_cell.angle_gamma   90.00
#
_symmetry.space_group_name_H-M   'P 1'
#
loop_
_entity.id
_entity.type
_entity.pdbx_description
1 polymer ?
#
loop_
_entity_poly.entity_id
_entity_poly.type
_entity_poly.pdbx_seq_one_letter_code
_entity_poly.pdbx_strand_id
1 'polypeptide(L)'
;MTEKKNSTLEKIEKPNNILDKLGLISEPDQNSAFDTSVKKVTASGDFELDEISGVLLNEASKNFRGPGLNSVSTNIEVYDLIQDIEISDPDYMLRKNGLVIDINYKSGGLNNLQKTLWGYEVDATSIVKTFYLSKQKNLIGFIIINFNDENNKIPPVKFKLTAADMQKFKDSVKDGIYIKKTEWSFVKLDENSGIIPYEDPDSRIYADNILLGTNDVMEYTFLTSDEFKNYIKEKTYSLNDLAQDINEQYHRKEWVGSVEKSTELISLSEQYREEIRGIIVPIGLENAKSDYERALDVYSDSGMYLWYGITFNDLEKISKGRKSLVDGLDKLNDVLQTLQLDSIDKYKVIPPSTNALLVSDGMKLKDIYKYQDPYGFNDISLQVDTFGYKNTYYSEESKEYTTASIGKKYFYVVVDVTHLGYRGGKYEQINTPDNSDFTLYYMGEEFKDSTPEGYVLGLGHTYKMKVLDRKEHMEAVLIFEVPEDFSEKNAYLKVDLGSEGIPVWSFSYR
;
A
#
# COMPACT_ATOMS: atom_id res chain seq x y z
N MET A 1 -20.83 15.03 4.94
CA MET A 1 -20.35 14.61 3.62
C MET A 1 -19.61 13.31 3.82
N THR A 2 -20.24 12.20 3.41
CA THR A 2 -19.70 10.85 3.54
C THR A 2 -18.75 10.59 2.38
N GLU A 3 -17.45 10.47 2.65
CA GLU A 3 -16.48 9.99 1.68
C GLU A 3 -16.85 8.57 1.24
N LYS A 4 -17.13 8.41 -0.05
CA LYS A 4 -17.19 7.11 -0.71
C LYS A 4 -15.76 6.58 -0.74
N LYS A 5 -15.49 5.47 -0.06
CA LYS A 5 -14.29 4.66 -0.31
C LYS A 5 -14.43 4.07 -1.71
N ASN A 6 -13.68 4.59 -2.67
CA ASN A 6 -13.66 4.04 -4.03
C ASN A 6 -12.84 2.74 -4.04
N SER A 7 -13.38 1.72 -4.71
CA SER A 7 -12.73 0.42 -4.89
C SER A 7 -11.49 0.57 -5.78
N THR A 8 -10.45 -0.20 -5.49
CA THR A 8 -9.16 -0.29 -6.22
C THR A 8 -9.34 -0.55 -7.73
N LEU A 9 -10.49 -1.06 -8.16
CA LEU A 9 -10.82 -1.32 -9.57
C LEU A 9 -11.27 -0.06 -10.33
N GLU A 10 -11.81 0.98 -9.69
CA GLU A 10 -12.29 2.19 -10.40
C GLU A 10 -11.13 3.01 -11.01
N LYS A 11 -9.88 2.78 -10.59
CA LYS A 11 -8.67 3.44 -11.12
C LYS A 11 -8.09 2.78 -12.38
N ILE A 12 -8.65 1.67 -12.88
CA ILE A 12 -8.08 0.90 -14.00
C ILE A 12 -8.42 1.49 -15.39
N GLU A 13 -9.33 2.46 -15.49
CA GLU A 13 -9.65 3.08 -16.78
C GLU A 13 -8.66 4.20 -17.17
N LYS A 14 -7.54 3.76 -17.80
CA LYS A 14 -6.56 4.50 -18.64
C LYS A 14 -5.51 5.35 -17.91
N PRO A 15 -4.20 5.23 -18.25
CA PRO A 15 -3.69 5.75 -19.54
C PRO A 15 -2.61 4.92 -20.26
N ASN A 16 -2.51 5.19 -21.58
CA ASN A 16 -1.53 4.70 -22.54
C ASN A 16 -0.07 4.89 -22.08
N ASN A 17 0.75 3.82 -22.04
CA ASN A 17 2.20 3.95 -22.21
C ASN A 17 2.93 2.60 -22.37
N ILE A 18 3.86 2.56 -23.34
CA ILE A 18 5.04 1.70 -23.60
C ILE A 18 4.94 0.16 -23.46
N LEU A 19 4.15 -0.39 -22.53
CA LEU A 19 3.96 -1.83 -22.34
C LEU A 19 3.19 -2.50 -23.50
N ASP A 20 2.40 -1.73 -24.26
CA ASP A 20 1.74 -2.19 -25.51
C ASP A 20 2.74 -2.71 -26.56
N LYS A 21 4.02 -2.29 -26.48
CA LYS A 21 5.04 -2.73 -27.45
C LYS A 21 5.78 -4.01 -27.06
N LEU A 22 5.60 -4.53 -25.84
CA LEU A 22 6.34 -5.69 -25.32
C LEU A 22 5.51 -6.98 -25.27
N GLY A 23 4.23 -6.96 -25.65
CA GLY A 23 3.41 -8.17 -25.78
C GLY A 23 3.13 -8.92 -24.46
N LEU A 24 3.20 -8.20 -23.32
CA LEU A 24 2.97 -8.76 -21.97
C LEU A 24 1.56 -8.50 -21.41
N ILE A 25 0.67 -7.93 -22.23
CA ILE A 25 -0.76 -7.88 -21.96
C ILE A 25 -1.44 -8.50 -23.19
N SER A 26 -2.05 -9.68 -23.03
CA SER A 26 -3.07 -10.11 -23.99
C SER A 26 -4.25 -9.15 -23.82
N GLU A 27 -4.58 -8.38 -24.87
CA GLU A 27 -5.77 -7.53 -24.86
C GLU A 27 -6.97 -8.33 -24.34
N PRO A 28 -7.80 -7.75 -23.46
CA PRO A 28 -9.08 -8.36 -23.14
C PRO A 28 -9.90 -8.35 -24.43
N ASP A 29 -10.23 -9.55 -24.90
CA ASP A 29 -11.07 -9.79 -26.06
C ASP A 29 -12.40 -9.04 -25.87
N GLN A 30 -12.55 -7.86 -26.48
CA GLN A 30 -13.71 -6.97 -26.28
C GLN A 30 -15.01 -7.50 -26.88
N ASN A 31 -15.09 -8.79 -27.21
CA ASN A 31 -16.24 -9.45 -27.80
C ASN A 31 -16.61 -10.77 -27.11
N SER A 32 -16.66 -10.78 -25.79
CA SER A 32 -17.47 -11.77 -25.07
C SER A 32 -18.42 -11.06 -24.12
N ALA A 33 -19.66 -10.87 -24.59
CA ALA A 33 -20.79 -10.75 -23.69
C ALA A 33 -20.83 -12.04 -22.85
N PHE A 34 -20.19 -12.02 -21.69
CA PHE A 34 -20.14 -13.16 -20.79
C PHE A 34 -21.53 -13.36 -20.17
N ASP A 35 -22.16 -14.45 -20.58
CA ASP A 35 -23.35 -15.03 -19.97
C ASP A 35 -22.98 -15.45 -18.52
N THR A 36 -23.23 -14.55 -17.56
CA THR A 36 -23.05 -14.74 -16.11
C THR A 36 -24.10 -15.69 -15.49
N SER A 37 -24.80 -16.48 -16.30
CA SER A 37 -25.72 -17.48 -15.77
C SER A 37 -24.93 -18.60 -15.10
N VAL A 38 -25.04 -18.69 -13.77
CA VAL A 38 -24.57 -19.82 -12.96
C VAL A 38 -25.23 -21.09 -13.52
N LYS A 39 -24.48 -21.86 -14.31
CA LYS A 39 -24.99 -23.07 -14.95
C LYS A 39 -24.88 -24.24 -13.98
N LYS A 40 -26.03 -24.54 -13.39
CA LYS A 40 -26.38 -25.74 -12.60
C LYS A 40 -26.00 -25.65 -11.12
N VAL A 41 -26.99 -25.33 -10.30
CA VAL A 41 -27.00 -25.55 -8.84
C VAL A 41 -27.69 -26.89 -8.58
N THR A 42 -26.99 -27.83 -7.96
CA THR A 42 -27.60 -29.04 -7.38
C THR A 42 -27.62 -28.89 -5.87
N ALA A 43 -28.82 -28.91 -5.28
CA ALA A 43 -29.04 -28.91 -3.83
C ALA A 43 -29.61 -30.27 -3.41
N SER A 44 -29.22 -30.76 -2.23
CA SER A 44 -29.79 -31.95 -1.60
C SER A 44 -29.84 -31.77 -0.09
N GLY A 45 -31.03 -31.56 0.47
CA GLY A 45 -31.27 -31.26 1.89
C GLY A 45 -32.66 -30.66 2.17
N ASP A 46 -32.83 -30.11 3.37
CA ASP A 46 -34.09 -29.56 3.93
C ASP A 46 -34.77 -28.54 2.97
N PHE A 47 -36.04 -28.80 2.59
CA PHE A 47 -36.73 -28.23 1.41
C PHE A 47 -36.80 -26.68 1.38
N GLU A 48 -36.79 -26.01 2.54
CA GLU A 48 -36.88 -24.54 2.62
C GLU A 48 -35.56 -23.81 2.38
N LEU A 49 -34.42 -24.39 2.80
CA LEU A 49 -33.12 -23.73 2.63
C LEU A 49 -32.52 -24.05 1.25
N ASP A 50 -32.79 -25.23 0.70
CA ASP A 50 -32.28 -25.68 -0.59
C ASP A 50 -32.67 -24.75 -1.75
N GLU A 51 -33.94 -24.35 -1.83
CA GLU A 51 -34.44 -23.50 -2.93
C GLU A 51 -33.92 -22.05 -2.82
N ILE A 52 -33.81 -21.53 -1.60
CA ILE A 52 -33.33 -20.15 -1.35
C ILE A 52 -31.81 -20.05 -1.48
N SER A 53 -31.08 -21.12 -1.14
CA SER A 53 -29.62 -21.16 -1.17
C SER A 53 -29.06 -20.93 -2.58
N GLY A 54 -29.69 -21.51 -3.61
CA GLY A 54 -29.32 -21.24 -5.00
C GLY A 54 -29.53 -19.78 -5.42
N VAL A 55 -30.62 -19.15 -4.95
CA VAL A 55 -30.89 -17.72 -5.21
C VAL A 55 -29.86 -16.83 -4.53
N LEU A 56 -29.53 -17.11 -3.26
CA LEU A 56 -28.53 -16.36 -2.51
C LEU A 56 -27.13 -16.50 -3.12
N LEU A 57 -26.76 -17.70 -3.56
CA LEU A 57 -25.48 -17.91 -4.23
C LEU A 57 -25.39 -17.17 -5.57
N ASN A 58 -26.47 -17.14 -6.34
CA ASN A 58 -26.56 -16.36 -7.58
C ASN A 58 -26.53 -14.83 -7.32
N GLU A 59 -26.99 -14.37 -6.16
CA GLU A 59 -26.84 -12.97 -5.77
C GLU A 59 -25.39 -12.66 -5.36
N ALA A 60 -24.75 -13.56 -4.61
CA ALA A 60 -23.35 -13.44 -4.24
C ALA A 60 -22.42 -13.40 -5.46
N SER A 61 -22.69 -14.24 -6.48
CA SER A 61 -21.83 -14.38 -7.67
C SER A 61 -21.74 -13.11 -8.51
N LYS A 62 -22.75 -12.23 -8.46
CA LYS A 62 -22.73 -10.90 -9.12
C LYS A 62 -21.61 -10.00 -8.60
N ASN A 63 -21.16 -10.26 -7.37
CA ASN A 63 -20.11 -9.50 -6.70
C ASN A 63 -18.75 -10.20 -6.73
N PHE A 64 -18.62 -11.35 -7.39
CA PHE A 64 -17.33 -12.00 -7.52
C PHE A 64 -16.32 -11.10 -8.24
N ARG A 65 -15.08 -11.16 -7.77
CA ARG A 65 -13.91 -10.44 -8.28
C ARG A 65 -12.68 -11.36 -8.40
N GLY A 66 -12.68 -12.49 -7.70
CA GLY A 66 -11.64 -13.49 -7.70
C GLY A 66 -11.90 -14.65 -8.67
N PRO A 67 -11.44 -15.88 -8.32
CA PRO A 67 -11.61 -17.08 -9.14
C PRO A 67 -13.06 -17.46 -9.46
N GLY A 68 -14.01 -17.08 -8.62
CA GLY A 68 -15.43 -17.33 -8.82
C GLY A 68 -15.99 -16.69 -10.10
N LEU A 69 -15.37 -15.61 -10.60
CA LEU A 69 -15.74 -15.04 -11.91
C LEU A 69 -15.55 -16.04 -13.07
N ASN A 70 -14.61 -16.97 -12.91
CA ASN A 70 -14.34 -18.04 -13.87
C ASN A 70 -14.99 -19.36 -13.46
N SER A 71 -16.03 -19.32 -12.62
CA SER A 71 -16.78 -20.51 -12.22
C SER A 71 -17.46 -21.17 -13.42
N VAL A 72 -17.37 -22.50 -13.46
CA VAL A 72 -17.99 -23.37 -14.46
C VAL A 72 -19.23 -24.02 -13.87
N SER A 73 -19.14 -24.41 -12.60
CA SER A 73 -20.25 -24.96 -11.84
C SER A 73 -20.10 -24.61 -10.36
N THR A 74 -21.23 -24.47 -9.69
CA THR A 74 -21.28 -24.21 -8.24
C THR A 74 -22.27 -25.17 -7.60
N ASN A 75 -21.83 -25.92 -6.59
CA ASN A 75 -22.70 -26.83 -5.85
C ASN A 75 -22.88 -26.31 -4.43
N ILE A 76 -24.06 -26.54 -3.86
CA ILE A 76 -24.34 -26.23 -2.46
C ILE A 76 -24.99 -27.44 -1.81
N GLU A 77 -24.42 -27.86 -0.70
CA GLU A 77 -24.94 -28.94 0.13
C GLU A 77 -25.33 -28.39 1.49
N VAL A 78 -26.53 -28.78 1.95
CA VAL A 78 -27.08 -28.39 3.25
C VAL A 78 -27.04 -29.59 4.17
N TYR A 79 -26.41 -29.42 5.33
CA TYR A 79 -26.24 -30.45 6.34
C TYR A 79 -27.08 -30.13 7.57
N ASP A 80 -27.85 -31.10 8.06
CA ASP A 80 -28.52 -30.97 9.35
C ASP A 80 -27.50 -31.07 10.49
N LEU A 81 -27.57 -30.15 11.45
CA LEU A 81 -26.69 -30.06 12.60
C LEU A 81 -27.40 -30.55 13.87
N ILE A 82 -26.63 -31.18 14.75
CA ILE A 82 -27.08 -31.57 16.08
C ILE A 82 -27.29 -30.30 16.92
N GLN A 83 -28.50 -30.11 17.46
CA GLN A 83 -28.86 -28.95 18.29
C GLN A 83 -28.85 -29.26 19.81
N ASP A 84 -28.34 -30.43 20.19
CA ASP A 84 -28.17 -30.79 21.59
C ASP A 84 -27.01 -29.98 22.20
N ILE A 85 -27.29 -29.19 23.24
CA ILE A 85 -26.32 -28.27 23.84
C ILE A 85 -25.09 -28.98 24.43
N GLU A 86 -25.19 -30.26 24.79
CA GLU A 86 -24.09 -31.04 25.35
C GLU A 86 -23.14 -31.61 24.29
N ILE A 87 -23.61 -31.70 23.03
CA ILE A 87 -22.90 -32.41 21.95
C ILE A 87 -22.60 -31.47 20.78
N SER A 88 -23.41 -30.45 20.55
CA SER A 88 -23.23 -29.48 19.47
C SER A 88 -21.95 -28.68 19.66
N ASP A 89 -21.28 -28.39 18.55
CA ASP A 89 -20.21 -27.39 18.56
C ASP A 89 -20.80 -26.04 19.01
N PRO A 90 -20.32 -25.44 20.13
CA PRO A 90 -20.85 -24.19 20.64
C PRO A 90 -20.75 -23.05 19.62
N ASP A 91 -19.76 -23.10 18.71
CA ASP A 91 -19.56 -22.08 17.69
C ASP A 91 -20.66 -22.09 16.63
N TYR A 92 -21.44 -23.17 16.53
CA TYR A 92 -22.60 -23.27 15.65
C TYR A 92 -23.85 -22.61 16.26
N MET A 93 -23.80 -22.27 17.55
CA MET A 93 -24.84 -21.54 18.27
C MET A 93 -26.23 -22.19 18.17
N LEU A 94 -26.29 -23.53 18.22
CA LEU A 94 -27.51 -24.33 18.12
C LEU A 94 -28.32 -24.11 16.82
N ARG A 95 -27.68 -23.58 15.78
CA ARG A 95 -28.34 -23.38 14.48
C ARG A 95 -28.50 -24.71 13.77
N LYS A 96 -29.58 -24.85 12.99
CA LYS A 96 -30.01 -26.14 12.46
C LYS A 96 -29.20 -26.66 11.28
N ASN A 97 -28.58 -25.80 10.48
CA ASN A 97 -28.01 -26.18 9.19
C ASN A 97 -26.56 -25.73 9.03
N GLY A 98 -25.72 -26.55 8.40
CA GLY A 98 -24.41 -26.20 7.89
C GLY A 98 -24.42 -26.13 6.37
N LEU A 99 -23.65 -25.22 5.78
CA LEU A 99 -23.54 -25.08 4.33
C LEU A 99 -22.14 -25.46 3.85
N VAL A 100 -22.07 -26.26 2.79
CA VAL A 100 -20.84 -26.52 2.04
C VAL A 100 -21.06 -26.06 0.60
N ILE A 101 -20.21 -25.17 0.12
CA ILE A 101 -20.32 -24.54 -1.19
C ILE A 101 -19.04 -24.85 -1.98
N ASP A 102 -19.18 -25.56 -3.09
CA ASP A 102 -18.09 -25.85 -4.01
C ASP A 102 -18.17 -24.94 -5.23
N ILE A 103 -17.11 -24.19 -5.49
CA ILE A 103 -16.93 -23.36 -6.67
C ILE A 103 -15.88 -24.04 -7.55
N ASN A 104 -16.33 -24.66 -8.64
CA ASN A 104 -15.43 -25.23 -9.64
C ASN A 104 -15.12 -24.15 -10.68
N TYR A 105 -13.85 -23.77 -10.83
CA TYR A 105 -13.43 -22.69 -11.72
C TYR A 105 -12.31 -23.12 -12.67
N LYS A 106 -12.10 -22.34 -13.73
CA LYS A 106 -10.98 -22.54 -14.67
C LYS A 106 -9.80 -21.65 -14.28
N SER A 107 -8.71 -22.25 -13.81
CA SER A 107 -7.49 -21.51 -13.44
C SER A 107 -6.77 -20.83 -14.62
N GLY A 108 -6.94 -21.33 -15.84
CA GLY A 108 -6.18 -20.88 -17.02
C GLY A 108 -6.44 -19.43 -17.47
N GLY A 109 -7.53 -18.81 -17.01
CA GLY A 109 -7.91 -17.43 -17.37
C GLY A 109 -7.75 -16.42 -16.24
N LEU A 110 -7.16 -16.80 -15.10
CA LEU A 110 -7.04 -15.89 -13.97
C LEU A 110 -5.97 -14.81 -14.22
N ASN A 111 -6.33 -13.56 -13.96
CA ASN A 111 -5.37 -12.44 -13.92
C ASN A 111 -4.54 -12.47 -12.62
N ASN A 112 -3.59 -11.54 -12.47
CA ASN A 112 -2.70 -11.49 -11.32
C ASN A 112 -3.44 -11.34 -9.98
N LEU A 113 -4.46 -10.48 -9.88
CA LEU A 113 -5.25 -10.30 -8.66
C LEU A 113 -6.14 -11.50 -8.34
N GLN A 114 -6.68 -12.16 -9.36
CA GLN A 114 -7.51 -13.36 -9.16
C GLN A 114 -6.70 -14.56 -8.66
N LYS A 115 -5.37 -14.54 -8.80
CA LYS A 115 -4.44 -15.56 -8.28
C LYS A 115 -3.95 -15.27 -6.86
N THR A 116 -4.36 -14.16 -6.25
CA THR A 116 -3.96 -13.81 -4.89
C THR A 116 -4.96 -14.33 -3.87
N LEU A 117 -4.50 -14.47 -2.62
CA LEU A 117 -5.35 -14.80 -1.47
C LEU A 117 -6.56 -13.85 -1.37
N TRP A 118 -6.33 -12.54 -1.52
CA TRP A 118 -7.39 -11.52 -1.61
C TRP A 118 -8.50 -11.89 -2.61
N GLY A 119 -8.14 -12.39 -3.79
CA GLY A 119 -9.13 -12.77 -4.80
C GLY A 119 -10.09 -13.84 -4.30
N TYR A 120 -9.56 -14.89 -3.67
CA TYR A 120 -10.37 -15.95 -3.06
C TYR A 120 -11.22 -15.42 -1.90
N GLU A 121 -10.67 -14.56 -1.06
CA GLU A 121 -11.36 -14.02 0.11
C GLU A 121 -12.49 -13.06 -0.23
N VAL A 122 -12.35 -12.24 -1.26
CA VAL A 122 -13.42 -11.34 -1.72
C VAL A 122 -14.63 -12.14 -2.20
N ASP A 123 -14.40 -13.22 -2.95
CA ASP A 123 -15.48 -14.10 -3.41
C ASP A 123 -16.12 -14.85 -2.22
N ALA A 124 -15.29 -15.39 -1.33
CA ALA A 124 -15.75 -16.09 -0.13
C ALA A 124 -16.57 -15.16 0.79
N THR A 125 -16.09 -13.92 0.98
CA THR A 125 -16.79 -12.90 1.77
C THR A 125 -18.12 -12.53 1.13
N SER A 126 -18.17 -12.41 -0.20
CA SER A 126 -19.41 -12.10 -0.93
C SER A 126 -20.49 -13.17 -0.69
N ILE A 127 -20.09 -14.44 -0.64
CA ILE A 127 -20.99 -15.55 -0.30
C ILE A 127 -21.48 -15.41 1.14
N VAL A 128 -20.56 -15.39 2.10
CA VAL A 128 -20.90 -15.33 3.53
C VAL A 128 -21.81 -14.13 3.80
N LYS A 129 -21.45 -12.95 3.29
CA LYS A 129 -22.25 -11.73 3.40
C LYS A 129 -23.68 -11.94 2.93
N THR A 130 -23.86 -12.52 1.75
CA THR A 130 -25.18 -12.71 1.16
C THR A 130 -26.05 -13.65 1.99
N PHE A 131 -25.47 -14.74 2.49
CA PHE A 131 -26.19 -15.68 3.36
C PHE A 131 -26.50 -15.09 4.75
N TYR A 132 -25.57 -14.35 5.36
CA TYR A 132 -25.73 -13.82 6.71
C TYR A 132 -26.50 -12.49 6.79
N LEU A 133 -26.56 -11.72 5.71
CA LEU A 133 -27.49 -10.59 5.60
C LEU A 133 -28.91 -11.05 5.19
N SER A 134 -29.07 -12.31 4.78
CA SER A 134 -30.39 -12.87 4.48
C SER A 134 -31.21 -13.14 5.74
N LYS A 135 -32.51 -13.40 5.55
CA LYS A 135 -33.41 -13.87 6.61
C LYS A 135 -33.00 -15.24 7.19
N GLN A 136 -32.18 -16.01 6.46
CA GLN A 136 -31.77 -17.36 6.83
C GLN A 136 -30.58 -17.41 7.78
N LYS A 137 -29.98 -16.26 8.13
CA LYS A 137 -28.78 -16.19 8.99
C LYS A 137 -28.90 -16.98 10.29
N ASN A 138 -30.09 -16.99 10.91
CA ASN A 138 -30.32 -17.67 12.19
C ASN A 138 -30.41 -19.20 12.08
N LEU A 139 -30.39 -19.74 10.86
CA LEU A 139 -30.47 -21.17 10.60
C LEU A 139 -29.10 -21.79 10.28
N ILE A 140 -28.10 -20.96 9.98
CA ILE A 140 -26.80 -21.42 9.43
C ILE A 140 -25.72 -21.44 10.52
N GLY A 141 -25.35 -22.61 11.02
CA GLY A 141 -24.31 -22.82 12.04
C GLY A 141 -22.89 -22.63 11.52
N PHE A 142 -22.64 -22.94 10.25
CA PHE A 142 -21.38 -22.63 9.57
C PHE A 142 -21.57 -22.53 8.05
N ILE A 143 -20.62 -21.89 7.38
CA ILE A 143 -20.46 -21.94 5.93
C ILE A 143 -19.03 -22.38 5.62
N ILE A 144 -18.90 -23.39 4.77
CA ILE A 144 -17.64 -23.85 4.18
C ILE A 144 -17.68 -23.51 2.69
N ILE A 145 -16.60 -22.92 2.18
CA ILE A 145 -16.45 -22.56 0.77
C ILE A 145 -15.18 -23.20 0.26
N ASN A 146 -15.31 -24.05 -0.75
CA ASN A 146 -14.19 -24.70 -1.43
C ASN A 146 -14.06 -24.12 -2.84
N PHE A 147 -12.86 -23.69 -3.21
CA PHE A 147 -12.51 -23.32 -4.58
C PHE A 147 -11.70 -24.46 -5.19
N ASN A 148 -12.26 -25.12 -6.20
CA ASN A 148 -11.66 -26.26 -6.87
C ASN A 148 -11.31 -25.88 -8.31
N ASP A 149 -10.05 -26.01 -8.70
CA ASP A 149 -9.69 -25.87 -10.12
C ASP A 149 -10.19 -27.11 -10.87
N GLU A 150 -10.99 -26.91 -11.92
CA GLU A 150 -11.56 -27.99 -12.73
C GLU A 150 -10.49 -28.93 -13.29
N ASN A 151 -9.28 -28.41 -13.52
CA ASN A 151 -8.14 -29.17 -14.03
C ASN A 151 -7.20 -29.70 -12.95
N ASN A 152 -7.51 -29.48 -11.66
CA ASN A 152 -6.68 -29.82 -10.51
C ASN A 152 -5.22 -29.32 -10.59
N LYS A 153 -4.97 -28.20 -11.28
CA LYS A 153 -3.62 -27.59 -11.34
C LYS A 153 -3.31 -26.80 -10.08
N ILE A 154 -4.34 -26.18 -9.50
CA ILE A 154 -4.26 -25.49 -8.22
C ILE A 154 -4.97 -26.38 -7.18
N PRO A 155 -4.29 -26.76 -6.08
CA PRO A 155 -4.91 -27.48 -4.97
C PRO A 155 -6.13 -26.73 -4.41
N PRO A 156 -7.13 -27.44 -3.85
CA PRO A 156 -8.32 -26.81 -3.31
C PRO A 156 -8.01 -25.77 -2.22
N VAL A 157 -8.65 -24.62 -2.32
CA VAL A 157 -8.62 -23.58 -1.28
C VAL A 157 -9.92 -23.65 -0.49
N LYS A 158 -9.83 -23.69 0.84
CA LYS A 158 -11.00 -23.83 1.71
C LYS A 158 -11.07 -22.71 2.72
N PHE A 159 -12.25 -22.12 2.86
CA PHE A 159 -12.60 -21.20 3.94
C PHE A 159 -13.76 -21.77 4.75
N LYS A 160 -13.72 -21.61 6.08
CA LYS A 160 -14.84 -21.91 6.98
C LYS A 160 -15.10 -20.69 7.84
N LEU A 161 -16.38 -20.35 7.99
CA LEU A 161 -16.83 -19.38 8.98
C LEU A 161 -18.00 -19.94 9.79
N THR A 162 -17.86 -19.92 11.12
CA THR A 162 -18.90 -20.34 12.06
C THR A 162 -19.89 -19.22 12.38
N ALA A 163 -21.03 -19.60 12.93
CA ALA A 163 -22.06 -18.69 13.40
C ALA A 163 -21.54 -17.72 14.48
N ALA A 164 -20.69 -18.21 15.38
CA ALA A 164 -20.05 -17.42 16.44
C ALA A 164 -19.09 -16.37 15.86
N ASP A 165 -18.17 -16.78 14.99
CA ASP A 165 -17.20 -15.85 14.38
C ASP A 165 -17.89 -14.82 13.51
N MET A 166 -18.94 -15.20 12.79
CA MET A 166 -19.68 -14.26 11.97
C MET A 166 -20.40 -13.16 12.79
N GLN A 167 -20.67 -13.39 14.09
CA GLN A 167 -21.22 -12.34 14.94
C GLN A 167 -20.28 -11.15 15.11
N LYS A 168 -18.97 -11.36 14.93
CA LYS A 168 -17.93 -10.32 15.06
C LYS A 168 -18.00 -9.25 13.97
N PHE A 169 -18.80 -9.47 12.92
CA PHE A 169 -18.90 -8.57 11.76
C PHE A 169 -20.28 -7.92 11.59
N LYS A 170 -21.18 -8.02 12.58
CA LYS A 170 -22.62 -7.66 12.48
C LYS A 170 -22.91 -6.29 11.84
N ASP A 171 -22.03 -5.30 12.01
CA ASP A 171 -22.24 -3.93 11.53
C ASP A 171 -21.21 -3.48 10.46
N SER A 172 -20.28 -4.37 10.09
CA SER A 172 -19.05 -3.98 9.36
C SER A 172 -19.04 -4.38 7.88
N VAL A 173 -19.92 -5.29 7.42
CA VAL A 173 -19.84 -5.86 6.06
C VAL A 173 -20.48 -4.94 5.00
N LYS A 174 -19.71 -3.98 4.47
CA LYS A 174 -20.07 -3.13 3.32
C LYS A 174 -19.63 -3.76 1.99
N ASP A 175 -19.99 -3.15 0.87
CA ASP A 175 -19.50 -3.58 -0.45
C ASP A 175 -18.04 -3.12 -0.63
N GLY A 176 -17.23 -3.93 -1.31
CA GLY A 176 -15.82 -3.61 -1.60
C GLY A 176 -14.84 -3.87 -0.45
N ILE A 177 -15.25 -4.63 0.57
CA ILE A 177 -14.39 -5.06 1.69
C ILE A 177 -14.47 -6.57 1.89
N TYR A 178 -13.43 -7.18 2.45
CA TYR A 178 -13.30 -8.63 2.60
C TYR A 178 -12.84 -9.06 4.00
N ILE A 179 -13.14 -10.30 4.38
CA ILE A 179 -12.65 -10.94 5.62
C ILE A 179 -11.24 -11.47 5.33
N LYS A 180 -10.24 -10.93 6.03
CA LYS A 180 -8.83 -11.36 5.90
C LYS A 180 -8.61 -12.76 6.47
N LYS A 181 -7.56 -13.45 6.05
CA LYS A 181 -7.27 -14.87 6.36
C LYS A 181 -7.40 -15.21 7.84
N THR A 182 -6.85 -14.34 8.68
CA THR A 182 -6.78 -14.53 10.14
C THR A 182 -8.11 -14.36 10.86
N GLU A 183 -9.14 -13.84 10.19
CA GLU A 183 -10.47 -13.60 10.75
C GLU A 183 -11.48 -14.69 10.38
N TRP A 184 -11.10 -15.62 9.49
CA TRP A 184 -11.86 -16.82 9.20
C TRP A 184 -11.68 -17.86 10.31
N SER A 185 -12.73 -18.64 10.59
CA SER A 185 -12.66 -19.74 11.58
C SER A 185 -11.62 -20.79 11.20
N PHE A 186 -11.45 -21.01 9.89
CA PHE A 186 -10.41 -21.89 9.35
C PHE A 186 -10.15 -21.56 7.88
N VAL A 187 -8.88 -21.56 7.48
CA VAL A 187 -8.44 -21.44 6.08
C VAL A 187 -7.45 -22.56 5.77
N LYS A 188 -7.69 -23.29 4.67
CA LYS A 188 -6.72 -24.24 4.12
C LYS A 188 -6.19 -23.70 2.80
N LEU A 189 -4.88 -23.45 2.78
CA LEU A 189 -4.10 -23.11 1.60
C LEU A 189 -2.95 -24.12 1.51
N ASP A 190 -2.81 -24.76 0.35
CA ASP A 190 -1.64 -25.62 0.09
C ASP A 190 -0.43 -24.75 -0.24
N GLU A 191 0.72 -25.04 0.35
CA GLU A 191 1.97 -24.32 0.08
C GLU A 191 2.38 -24.41 -1.39
N ASN A 192 1.99 -25.48 -2.10
CA ASN A 192 2.28 -25.69 -3.51
C ASN A 192 1.22 -25.08 -4.44
N SER A 193 0.26 -24.33 -3.91
CA SER A 193 -0.83 -23.75 -4.70
C SER A 193 -0.39 -22.65 -5.66
N GLY A 194 0.78 -22.03 -5.41
CA GLY A 194 1.23 -20.86 -6.17
C GLY A 194 0.32 -19.64 -5.98
N ILE A 195 -0.56 -19.66 -4.96
CA ILE A 195 -1.40 -18.52 -4.61
C ILE A 195 -0.51 -17.45 -4.02
N ILE A 196 -0.64 -16.25 -4.57
CA ILE A 196 0.14 -15.10 -4.11
C ILE A 196 -0.47 -14.65 -2.77
N PRO A 197 0.32 -14.52 -1.68
CA PRO A 197 -0.15 -14.15 -0.34
C PRO A 197 -0.55 -12.66 -0.22
N TYR A 198 -0.98 -12.04 -1.32
CA TYR A 198 -1.43 -10.66 -1.30
C TYR A 198 -2.87 -10.56 -0.77
N GLU A 199 -3.01 -9.66 0.20
CA GLU A 199 -4.23 -9.19 0.84
C GLU A 199 -4.24 -7.65 0.70
N ASP A 200 -5.34 -7.02 0.31
CA ASP A 200 -5.36 -5.54 0.16
C ASP A 200 -5.55 -4.86 1.52
N PRO A 201 -4.53 -4.15 2.06
CA PRO A 201 -4.63 -3.61 3.42
C PRO A 201 -5.72 -2.54 3.57
N ASP A 202 -6.11 -1.87 2.48
CA ASP A 202 -7.09 -0.77 2.49
C ASP A 202 -8.55 -1.27 2.54
N SER A 203 -8.82 -2.53 2.18
CA SER A 203 -10.16 -3.10 2.03
C SER A 203 -10.49 -4.27 2.97
N ARG A 204 -9.60 -4.62 3.91
CA ARG A 204 -9.87 -5.67 4.90
C ARG A 204 -10.85 -5.22 6.00
N ILE A 205 -11.72 -6.15 6.42
CA ILE A 205 -12.58 -6.02 7.59
C ILE A 205 -11.81 -6.54 8.80
N TYR A 206 -11.81 -5.77 9.89
CA TYR A 206 -11.37 -6.26 11.19
C TYR A 206 -12.60 -6.67 11.99
N ALA A 207 -12.53 -7.82 12.65
CA ALA A 207 -13.49 -8.16 13.69
C ALA A 207 -13.44 -7.11 14.80
N ASP A 208 -14.59 -6.75 15.38
CA ASP A 208 -14.58 -5.93 16.59
C ASP A 208 -13.78 -6.67 17.68
N ASN A 209 -12.76 -6.00 18.24
CA ASN A 209 -11.76 -6.52 19.17
C ASN A 209 -12.33 -7.52 20.18
N ILE A 210 -12.31 -8.80 19.84
CA ILE A 210 -12.51 -9.93 20.74
C ILE A 210 -11.37 -10.89 20.42
N LEU A 211 -10.51 -11.07 21.41
CA LEU A 211 -9.37 -12.00 21.45
C LEU A 211 -9.64 -13.26 20.62
N LEU A 212 -8.73 -13.52 19.67
CA LEU A 212 -8.71 -14.72 18.84
C LEU A 212 -8.76 -15.96 19.74
N GLY A 213 -9.85 -16.73 19.61
CA GLY A 213 -9.89 -18.13 19.97
C GLY A 213 -9.75 -18.93 18.68
N THR A 214 -8.53 -19.09 18.17
CA THR A 214 -8.27 -20.13 17.17
C THR A 214 -8.04 -21.43 17.94
N ASN A 215 -8.90 -22.42 17.71
CA ASN A 215 -8.79 -23.77 18.26
C ASN A 215 -7.65 -24.59 17.62
N ASP A 216 -6.65 -23.93 17.04
CA ASP A 216 -5.41 -24.62 16.71
C ASP A 216 -4.70 -24.92 18.02
N VAL A 217 -4.38 -26.20 18.21
CA VAL A 217 -3.48 -26.65 19.26
C VAL A 217 -2.13 -26.02 18.95
N MET A 218 -1.93 -24.77 19.37
CA MET A 218 -0.63 -24.12 19.25
C MET A 218 0.33 -24.92 20.12
N GLU A 219 1.35 -25.49 19.49
CA GLU A 219 2.49 -26.01 20.21
C GLU A 219 3.24 -24.84 20.83
N TYR A 220 3.07 -24.68 22.15
CA TYR A 220 3.72 -23.60 22.85
C TYR A 220 5.19 -23.91 23.10
N THR A 221 6.06 -22.98 22.68
CA THR A 221 7.51 -23.05 22.93
C THR A 221 7.89 -22.05 24.00
N PHE A 222 8.54 -22.51 25.07
CA PHE A 222 9.05 -21.63 26.12
C PHE A 222 10.46 -21.19 25.78
N LEU A 223 10.70 -19.87 25.71
CA LEU A 223 12.04 -19.31 25.51
C LEU A 223 12.52 -18.59 26.78
N THR A 224 13.80 -18.69 27.07
CA THR A 224 14.48 -17.82 28.04
C THR A 224 14.59 -16.39 27.48
N SER A 225 14.94 -15.42 28.34
CA SER A 225 15.15 -14.03 27.92
C SER A 225 16.20 -13.91 26.80
N ASP A 226 17.31 -14.63 26.89
CA ASP A 226 18.38 -14.58 25.90
C ASP A 226 17.98 -15.27 24.59
N GLU A 227 17.26 -16.39 24.65
CA GLU A 227 16.72 -17.05 23.46
C GLU A 227 15.70 -16.17 22.74
N PHE A 228 14.82 -15.50 23.49
CA PHE A 228 13.86 -14.56 22.91
C PHE A 228 14.57 -13.36 22.25
N LYS A 229 15.57 -12.78 22.91
CA LYS A 229 16.38 -11.70 22.32
C LYS A 229 17.08 -12.13 21.03
N ASN A 230 17.65 -13.33 21.01
CA ASN A 230 18.30 -13.88 19.83
C ASN A 230 17.29 -14.14 18.71
N TYR A 231 16.11 -14.67 19.03
CA TYR A 231 15.02 -14.85 18.09
C TYR A 231 14.63 -13.52 17.44
N ILE A 232 14.30 -12.50 18.25
CA ILE A 232 13.91 -11.18 17.74
C ILE A 232 15.03 -10.61 16.86
N LYS A 233 16.28 -10.68 17.31
CA LYS A 233 17.44 -10.18 16.56
C LYS A 233 17.57 -10.83 15.18
N GLU A 234 17.62 -12.17 15.12
CA GLU A 234 17.80 -12.92 13.87
C GLU A 234 16.70 -12.60 12.85
N LYS A 235 15.44 -12.70 13.29
CA LYS A 235 14.28 -12.53 12.43
C LYS A 235 14.12 -11.08 11.94
N THR A 236 14.46 -10.12 12.79
CA THR A 236 14.50 -8.70 12.43
C THR A 236 15.56 -8.41 11.36
N TYR A 237 16.74 -9.06 11.41
CA TYR A 237 17.72 -8.91 10.31
C TYR A 237 17.21 -9.50 9.00
N SER A 238 16.62 -10.70 9.02
CA SER A 238 16.08 -11.33 7.81
C SER A 238 15.01 -10.47 7.13
N LEU A 239 14.09 -9.86 7.88
CA LEU A 239 13.08 -8.96 7.31
C LEU A 239 13.69 -7.68 6.72
N ASN A 240 14.74 -7.16 7.35
CA ASN A 240 15.41 -5.95 6.89
C ASN A 240 16.27 -6.19 5.65
N ASP A 241 16.93 -7.34 5.55
CA ASP A 241 17.63 -7.75 4.33
C ASP A 241 16.65 -7.84 3.15
N LEU A 242 15.45 -8.40 3.35
CA LEU A 242 14.40 -8.42 2.32
C LEU A 242 13.92 -7.01 1.95
N ALA A 243 13.67 -6.15 2.94
CA ALA A 243 13.27 -4.77 2.67
C ALA A 243 14.34 -4.00 1.88
N GLN A 244 15.62 -4.23 2.16
CA GLN A 244 16.74 -3.69 1.39
C GLN A 244 16.75 -4.25 -0.04
N ASP A 245 16.62 -5.57 -0.22
CA ASP A 245 16.61 -6.24 -1.52
C ASP A 245 15.48 -5.72 -2.43
N ILE A 246 14.27 -5.54 -1.88
CA ILE A 246 13.13 -4.98 -2.61
C ILE A 246 13.50 -3.62 -3.21
N ASN A 247 14.10 -2.76 -2.38
CA ASN A 247 14.53 -1.43 -2.79
C ASN A 247 15.63 -1.52 -3.86
N GLU A 248 16.69 -2.30 -3.62
CA GLU A 248 17.79 -2.47 -4.58
C GLU A 248 17.32 -2.91 -5.95
N GLN A 249 16.44 -3.91 -6.02
CA GLN A 249 15.88 -4.41 -7.27
C GLN A 249 14.98 -3.39 -7.95
N TYR A 250 14.16 -2.67 -7.17
CA TYR A 250 13.37 -1.55 -7.69
C TYR A 250 14.28 -0.50 -8.34
N HIS A 251 15.41 -0.14 -7.71
CA HIS A 251 16.36 0.84 -8.27
C HIS A 251 17.01 0.37 -9.56
N ARG A 252 17.32 -0.93 -9.66
CA ARG A 252 17.88 -1.56 -10.87
C ARG A 252 16.83 -1.75 -11.97
N LYS A 253 15.56 -1.40 -11.72
CA LYS A 253 14.41 -1.64 -12.59
C LYS A 253 14.15 -3.14 -12.83
N GLU A 254 14.57 -3.97 -11.88
CA GLU A 254 14.33 -5.41 -11.86
C GLU A 254 12.97 -5.68 -11.20
N TRP A 255 11.90 -5.26 -11.89
CA TRP A 255 10.54 -5.28 -11.33
C TRP A 255 10.07 -6.66 -10.89
N VAL A 256 10.39 -7.70 -11.66
CA VAL A 256 10.02 -9.09 -11.34
C VAL A 256 10.66 -9.51 -10.01
N GLY A 257 11.95 -9.27 -9.84
CA GLY A 257 12.64 -9.56 -8.58
C GLY A 257 12.00 -8.79 -7.42
N SER A 258 11.72 -7.50 -7.61
CA SER A 258 11.16 -6.65 -6.55
C SER A 258 9.77 -7.14 -6.10
N VAL A 259 8.96 -7.66 -7.04
CA VAL A 259 7.67 -8.32 -6.74
C VAL A 259 7.87 -9.65 -6.01
N GLU A 260 8.83 -10.47 -6.41
CA GLU A 260 9.17 -11.73 -5.73
C GLU A 260 9.62 -11.46 -4.28
N LYS A 261 10.49 -10.47 -4.07
CA LYS A 261 10.95 -10.07 -2.74
C LYS A 261 9.85 -9.45 -1.88
N SER A 262 8.94 -8.68 -2.49
CA SER A 262 7.74 -8.20 -1.79
C SER A 262 6.85 -9.36 -1.35
N THR A 263 6.73 -10.39 -2.19
CA THR A 263 5.99 -11.62 -1.85
C THR A 263 6.66 -12.38 -0.70
N GLU A 264 7.98 -12.51 -0.73
CA GLU A 264 8.77 -13.13 0.33
C GLU A 264 8.63 -12.37 1.66
N LEU A 265 8.62 -11.04 1.63
CA LEU A 265 8.40 -10.20 2.80
C LEU A 265 7.05 -10.45 3.46
N ILE A 266 5.98 -10.58 2.66
CA ILE A 266 4.64 -10.91 3.16
C ILE A 266 4.67 -12.28 3.84
N SER A 267 5.09 -13.32 3.12
CA SER A 267 5.11 -14.70 3.63
C SER A 267 5.94 -14.84 4.91
N LEU A 268 7.11 -14.21 4.96
CA LEU A 268 8.02 -14.32 6.09
C LEU A 268 7.50 -13.56 7.32
N SER A 269 6.90 -12.38 7.12
CA SER A 269 6.27 -11.62 8.20
C SER A 269 5.11 -12.40 8.83
N GLU A 270 4.28 -13.03 8.01
CA GLU A 270 3.17 -13.88 8.45
C GLU A 270 3.68 -15.13 9.20
N GLN A 271 4.71 -15.80 8.65
CA GLN A 271 5.34 -16.94 9.30
C GLN A 271 5.87 -16.59 10.69
N TYR A 272 6.66 -15.51 10.81
CA TYR A 272 7.22 -15.08 12.09
C TYR A 272 6.14 -14.65 13.07
N ARG A 273 4.99 -14.15 12.57
CA ARG A 273 3.85 -13.78 13.42
C ARG A 273 3.17 -15.01 14.01
N GLU A 274 3.01 -16.08 13.24
CA GLU A 274 2.46 -17.33 13.80
C GLU A 274 3.45 -18.01 14.76
N GLU A 275 4.75 -18.02 14.42
CA GLU A 275 5.80 -18.52 15.32
C GLU A 275 5.81 -17.77 16.67
N ILE A 276 5.82 -16.43 16.64
CA ILE A 276 5.89 -15.64 17.86
C ILE A 276 4.65 -15.82 18.73
N ARG A 277 3.45 -15.97 18.14
CA ARG A 277 2.22 -16.24 18.89
C ARG A 277 2.34 -17.51 19.74
N GLY A 278 2.97 -18.56 19.20
CA GLY A 278 3.27 -19.82 19.89
C GLY A 278 4.37 -19.73 20.95
N ILE A 279 5.11 -18.61 21.04
CA ILE A 279 6.19 -18.46 22.03
C ILE A 279 5.66 -17.94 23.37
N ILE A 280 6.01 -18.61 24.46
CA ILE A 280 5.81 -18.12 25.83
C ILE A 280 7.12 -17.50 26.32
N VAL A 281 7.04 -16.26 26.79
CA VAL A 281 8.17 -15.46 27.27
C VAL A 281 8.13 -15.28 28.80
N PRO A 282 9.28 -15.00 29.45
CA PRO A 282 9.33 -14.62 30.86
C PRO A 282 8.52 -13.34 31.16
N ILE A 283 8.05 -13.24 32.41
CA ILE A 283 7.35 -12.06 32.93
C ILE A 283 8.19 -10.79 32.70
N GLY A 284 7.56 -9.79 32.10
CA GLY A 284 8.16 -8.49 31.77
C GLY A 284 8.54 -8.34 30.29
N LEU A 285 8.44 -9.41 29.48
CA LEU A 285 8.74 -9.38 28.04
C LEU A 285 7.49 -9.47 27.17
N GLU A 286 6.30 -9.61 27.75
CA GLU A 286 5.03 -9.75 27.02
C GLU A 286 4.71 -8.51 26.18
N ASN A 287 5.04 -7.32 26.67
CA ASN A 287 4.88 -6.08 25.89
C ASN A 287 5.82 -6.08 24.68
N ALA A 288 7.10 -6.42 24.86
CA ALA A 288 8.05 -6.49 23.75
C ALA A 288 7.62 -7.52 22.69
N LYS A 289 7.05 -8.67 23.14
CA LYS A 289 6.44 -9.67 22.25
C LYS A 289 5.27 -9.09 21.46
N SER A 290 4.31 -8.45 22.13
CA SER A 290 3.15 -7.84 21.48
C SER A 290 3.53 -6.71 20.52
N ASP A 291 4.54 -5.92 20.88
CA ASP A 291 5.07 -4.82 20.07
C ASP A 291 5.75 -5.36 18.81
N TYR A 292 6.48 -6.47 18.93
CA TYR A 292 7.07 -7.18 17.80
C TYR A 292 6.00 -7.75 16.86
N GLU A 293 4.97 -8.40 17.39
CA GLU A 293 3.82 -8.88 16.59
C GLU A 293 3.20 -7.74 15.77
N ARG A 294 2.99 -6.58 16.38
CA ARG A 294 2.46 -5.39 15.68
C ARG A 294 3.42 -4.86 14.63
N ALA A 295 4.73 -5.00 14.81
CA ALA A 295 5.71 -4.60 13.80
C ALA A 295 5.69 -5.56 12.59
N LEU A 296 5.53 -6.87 12.82
CA LEU A 296 5.38 -7.86 11.76
C LEU A 296 4.15 -7.59 10.88
N ASP A 297 3.03 -7.19 11.49
CA ASP A 297 1.82 -6.81 10.74
C ASP A 297 2.11 -5.61 9.81
N VAL A 298 2.91 -4.63 10.25
CA VAL A 298 3.29 -3.47 9.42
C VAL A 298 4.23 -3.87 8.27
N TYR A 299 5.15 -4.81 8.49
CA TYR A 299 6.00 -5.36 7.42
C TYR A 299 5.19 -6.16 6.39
N SER A 300 4.21 -6.95 6.85
CA SER A 300 3.27 -7.66 5.99
C SER A 300 2.47 -6.68 5.11
N ASP A 301 1.85 -5.66 5.71
CA ASP A 301 1.11 -4.62 4.99
C ASP A 301 2.00 -3.88 3.98
N SER A 302 3.23 -3.58 4.38
CA SER A 302 4.21 -2.97 3.51
C SER A 302 4.51 -3.82 2.27
N GLY A 303 4.80 -5.11 2.48
CA GLY A 303 5.01 -6.06 1.39
C GLY A 303 3.80 -6.12 0.45
N MET A 304 2.58 -6.08 0.97
CA MET A 304 1.34 -6.05 0.18
C MET A 304 1.21 -4.78 -0.66
N TYR A 305 1.49 -3.61 -0.07
CA TYR A 305 1.49 -2.33 -0.80
C TYR A 305 2.54 -2.28 -1.91
N LEU A 306 3.76 -2.75 -1.63
CA LEU A 306 4.86 -2.79 -2.60
C LEU A 306 4.57 -3.79 -3.71
N TRP A 307 4.09 -4.98 -3.37
CA TRP A 307 3.69 -5.99 -4.35
C TRP A 307 2.65 -5.43 -5.33
N TYR A 308 1.57 -4.84 -4.82
CA TYR A 308 0.52 -4.27 -5.66
C TYR A 308 1.05 -3.09 -6.47
N GLY A 309 1.72 -2.15 -5.80
CA GLY A 309 2.25 -0.95 -6.39
C GLY A 309 3.21 -1.21 -7.54
N ILE A 310 4.10 -2.19 -7.40
CA ILE A 310 5.07 -2.56 -8.44
C ILE A 310 4.38 -3.37 -9.56
N THR A 311 3.51 -4.32 -9.21
CA THR A 311 2.81 -5.17 -10.19
C THR A 311 1.92 -4.36 -11.13
N PHE A 312 1.24 -3.33 -10.60
CA PHE A 312 0.28 -2.50 -11.35
C PHE A 312 0.78 -1.08 -11.63
N ASN A 313 2.04 -0.78 -11.32
CA ASN A 313 2.63 0.56 -11.45
C ASN A 313 1.82 1.67 -10.74
N ASP A 314 1.27 1.36 -9.56
CA ASP A 314 0.54 2.31 -8.72
C ASP A 314 1.53 3.02 -7.78
N LEU A 315 1.89 4.25 -8.13
CA LEU A 315 2.83 5.09 -7.39
C LEU A 315 2.33 5.45 -5.98
N GLU A 316 1.02 5.56 -5.77
CA GLU A 316 0.44 5.83 -4.46
C GLU A 316 0.68 4.62 -3.53
N LYS A 317 0.44 3.40 -4.04
CA LYS A 317 0.67 2.17 -3.30
C LYS A 317 2.16 1.92 -3.04
N ILE A 318 3.05 2.22 -4.00
CA ILE A 318 4.50 2.18 -3.77
C ILE A 318 4.90 3.15 -2.64
N SER A 319 4.37 4.36 -2.65
CA SER A 319 4.65 5.36 -1.60
C SER A 319 4.15 4.90 -0.23
N LYS A 320 2.92 4.38 -0.14
CA LYS A 320 2.37 3.80 1.09
C LYS A 320 3.20 2.63 1.62
N GLY A 321 3.63 1.73 0.73
CA GLY A 321 4.47 0.58 1.11
C GLY A 321 5.80 1.02 1.69
N ARG A 322 6.51 1.95 1.02
CA ARG A 322 7.78 2.49 1.55
C ARG A 322 7.62 3.20 2.89
N LYS A 323 6.58 4.02 3.04
CA LYS A 323 6.27 4.65 4.32
C LYS A 323 6.02 3.60 5.41
N SER A 324 5.25 2.56 5.08
CA SER A 324 4.96 1.46 6.00
C SER A 324 6.22 0.69 6.38
N LEU A 325 7.19 0.48 5.47
CA LEU A 325 8.51 -0.08 5.84
C LEU A 325 9.23 0.78 6.89
N VAL A 326 9.25 2.11 6.72
CA VAL A 326 9.87 3.03 7.71
C VAL A 326 9.14 2.90 9.05
N ASP A 327 7.81 3.01 9.04
CA ASP A 327 6.99 2.92 10.24
C ASP A 327 7.17 1.56 10.95
N GLY A 328 7.34 0.47 10.18
CA GLY A 328 7.62 -0.87 10.68
C GLY A 328 9.00 -0.97 11.31
N LEU A 329 10.03 -0.43 10.65
CA LEU A 329 11.39 -0.41 11.16
C LEU A 329 11.51 0.40 12.45
N ASP A 330 10.77 1.51 12.56
CA ASP A 330 10.73 2.32 13.77
C ASP A 330 10.15 1.52 14.94
N LYS A 331 9.04 0.82 14.72
CA LYS A 331 8.45 -0.09 15.72
C LYS A 331 9.42 -1.21 16.11
N LEU A 332 10.12 -1.81 15.15
CA LEU A 332 11.13 -2.82 15.44
C LEU A 332 12.29 -2.26 16.27
N ASN A 333 12.76 -1.06 15.95
CA ASN A 333 13.81 -0.40 16.69
C ASN A 333 13.40 -0.09 18.13
N ASP A 334 12.14 0.27 18.37
CA ASP A 334 11.59 0.44 19.73
C ASP A 334 11.62 -0.90 20.52
N VAL A 335 11.28 -2.01 19.86
CA VAL A 335 11.37 -3.36 20.45
C VAL A 335 12.83 -3.71 20.77
N LEU A 336 13.75 -3.51 19.82
CA LEU A 336 15.17 -3.78 20.02
C LEU A 336 15.74 -2.97 21.19
N GLN A 337 15.40 -1.68 21.28
CA GLN A 337 15.80 -0.83 22.40
C GLN A 337 15.24 -1.32 23.75
N THR A 338 13.97 -1.71 23.79
CA THR A 338 13.34 -2.31 24.98
C THR A 338 14.08 -3.56 25.44
N LEU A 339 14.55 -4.36 24.48
CA LEU A 339 15.33 -5.57 24.72
C LEU A 339 16.83 -5.31 24.96
N GLN A 340 17.27 -4.05 24.93
CA GLN A 340 18.68 -3.63 25.04
C GLN A 340 19.56 -4.26 23.95
N LEU A 341 19.02 -4.33 22.73
CA LEU A 341 19.70 -4.77 21.52
C LEU A 341 20.05 -3.56 20.64
N ASP A 342 21.04 -3.72 19.78
CA ASP A 342 21.44 -2.68 18.83
C ASP A 342 20.31 -2.41 17.83
N SER A 343 19.95 -1.13 17.67
CA SER A 343 19.00 -0.70 16.64
C SER A 343 19.60 -0.88 15.23
N ILE A 344 18.72 -1.09 14.26
CA ILE A 344 19.08 -1.17 12.86
C ILE A 344 19.06 0.22 12.27
N ASP A 345 20.13 0.54 11.54
CA ASP A 345 20.29 1.80 10.83
C ASP A 345 19.24 1.91 9.71
N LYS A 346 18.35 2.91 9.84
CA LYS A 346 17.27 3.17 8.88
C LYS A 346 17.80 3.35 7.46
N TYR A 347 19.00 3.90 7.32
CA TYR A 347 19.63 4.20 6.04
C TYR A 347 20.16 2.97 5.29
N LYS A 348 20.23 1.81 5.94
CA LYS A 348 20.58 0.53 5.30
C LYS A 348 19.37 -0.18 4.68
N VAL A 349 18.20 -0.05 5.30
CA VAL A 349 16.98 -0.81 4.94
C VAL A 349 16.19 -0.12 3.84
N ILE A 350 16.06 1.20 3.96
CA ILE A 350 15.51 2.03 2.91
C ILE A 350 16.58 3.07 2.64
N PRO A 351 17.32 2.97 1.52
CA PRO A 351 18.11 4.08 1.09
C PRO A 351 17.15 5.26 1.02
N PRO A 352 17.39 6.28 1.85
CA PRO A 352 16.44 7.35 2.08
C PRO A 352 16.01 7.90 0.71
N SER A 353 14.69 7.95 0.50
CA SER A 353 14.08 7.57 -0.77
C SER A 353 14.53 8.35 -2.01
N THR A 354 14.72 7.59 -3.07
CA THR A 354 14.82 7.95 -4.49
C THR A 354 13.58 8.63 -5.06
N ASN A 355 13.08 9.63 -4.37
CA ASN A 355 12.25 10.63 -4.97
C ASN A 355 13.01 11.28 -6.16
N ALA A 356 14.34 11.39 -6.11
CA ALA A 356 15.15 11.86 -7.25
C ALA A 356 15.19 10.93 -8.49
N LEU A 357 14.85 9.64 -8.37
CA LEU A 357 14.86 8.69 -9.50
C LEU A 357 13.48 8.49 -10.15
N LEU A 358 12.39 8.96 -9.52
CA LEU A 358 11.10 9.18 -10.20
C LEU A 358 11.16 10.36 -11.18
N VAL A 359 12.24 11.15 -11.14
CA VAL A 359 12.53 12.28 -12.01
C VAL A 359 13.49 11.85 -13.15
N SER A 360 13.40 10.60 -13.65
CA SER A 360 14.07 10.28 -14.92
C SER A 360 13.56 11.17 -16.06
N ASP A 361 12.31 11.64 -15.93
CA ASP A 361 11.60 12.47 -16.90
C ASP A 361 11.43 13.93 -16.45
N GLY A 362 11.82 14.28 -15.22
CA GLY A 362 11.76 15.68 -14.81
C GLY A 362 13.00 16.46 -15.25
N MET A 363 12.85 17.76 -15.19
CA MET A 363 13.77 18.70 -15.81
C MET A 363 15.16 18.62 -15.17
N LYS A 364 16.19 18.79 -15.99
CA LYS A 364 17.56 18.96 -15.53
C LYS A 364 17.80 20.42 -15.19
N LEU A 365 18.89 20.69 -14.47
CA LEU A 365 19.37 22.05 -14.30
C LEU A 365 19.42 22.76 -15.67
N LYS A 366 18.95 24.00 -15.69
CA LYS A 366 18.81 24.86 -16.87
C LYS A 366 17.76 24.42 -17.88
N ASP A 367 17.04 23.34 -17.69
CA ASP A 367 15.84 23.08 -18.49
C ASP A 367 14.74 24.06 -18.08
N ILE A 368 14.02 24.57 -19.08
CA ILE A 368 13.05 25.66 -18.94
C ILE A 368 11.63 25.09 -18.96
N TYR A 369 10.88 25.32 -17.90
CA TYR A 369 9.44 25.09 -17.88
C TYR A 369 8.72 26.33 -18.41
N LYS A 370 7.82 26.16 -19.37
CA LYS A 370 7.01 27.24 -19.92
C LYS A 370 5.54 26.99 -19.60
N TYR A 371 4.87 28.00 -19.09
CA TYR A 371 3.46 27.95 -18.73
C TYR A 371 2.81 29.31 -18.98
N GLN A 372 1.49 29.37 -18.81
CA GLN A 372 0.74 30.60 -18.92
C GLN A 372 0.22 31.02 -17.56
N ASP A 373 -0.09 32.30 -17.36
CA ASP A 373 -0.87 32.66 -16.18
C ASP A 373 -2.28 32.02 -16.23
N PRO A 374 -3.01 31.90 -15.11
CA PRO A 374 -4.31 31.22 -15.08
C PRO A 374 -5.38 31.77 -16.04
N TYR A 375 -5.16 32.97 -16.58
CA TYR A 375 -6.04 33.64 -17.54
C TYR A 375 -5.57 33.51 -19.00
N GLY A 376 -4.37 32.96 -19.24
CA GLY A 376 -3.78 32.80 -20.57
C GLY A 376 -3.31 34.11 -21.23
N PHE A 377 -3.17 35.19 -20.47
CA PHE A 377 -2.75 36.51 -20.95
C PHE A 377 -1.24 36.65 -21.04
N ASN A 378 -0.48 35.89 -20.25
CA ASN A 378 0.96 36.05 -20.14
C ASN A 378 1.67 34.70 -20.31
N ASP A 379 2.76 34.68 -21.08
CA ASP A 379 3.67 33.53 -21.19
C ASP A 379 4.82 33.70 -20.21
N ILE A 380 5.06 32.67 -19.40
CA ILE A 380 6.02 32.68 -18.29
C ILE A 380 7.00 31.53 -18.48
N SER A 381 8.26 31.74 -18.10
CA SER A 381 9.20 30.64 -17.91
C SER A 381 9.76 30.59 -16.50
N LEU A 382 9.98 29.36 -16.03
CA LEU A 382 10.63 29.04 -14.78
C LEU A 382 11.79 28.08 -15.05
N GLN A 383 12.92 28.32 -14.39
CA GLN A 383 14.14 27.53 -14.54
C GLN A 383 14.87 27.44 -13.19
N VAL A 384 15.47 26.29 -12.93
CA VAL A 384 16.47 26.12 -11.86
C VAL A 384 17.85 26.16 -12.49
N ASP A 385 18.64 27.19 -12.19
CA ASP A 385 19.94 27.43 -12.87
C ASP A 385 21.07 26.61 -12.23
N THR A 386 21.29 26.79 -10.93
CA THR A 386 22.40 26.18 -10.20
C THR A 386 22.04 25.95 -8.73
N PHE A 387 22.92 25.25 -8.00
CA PHE A 387 22.79 25.00 -6.57
C PHE A 387 24.16 25.06 -5.88
N GLY A 388 24.15 25.09 -4.56
CA GLY A 388 25.36 24.89 -3.78
C GLY A 388 25.11 24.73 -2.27
N TYR A 389 26.21 24.73 -1.51
CA TYR A 389 26.21 24.45 -0.08
C TYR A 389 26.90 25.56 0.71
N LYS A 390 26.42 25.83 1.93
CA LYS A 390 27.09 26.66 2.94
C LYS A 390 26.78 26.17 4.35
N ASN A 391 27.72 26.34 5.28
CA ASN A 391 27.48 26.07 6.70
C ASN A 391 27.03 27.34 7.44
N THR A 392 27.48 28.50 6.95
CA THR A 392 27.15 29.82 7.51
C THR A 392 26.94 30.80 6.37
N TYR A 393 25.97 31.70 6.50
CA TYR A 393 25.77 32.83 5.61
C TYR A 393 25.58 34.13 6.40
N TYR A 394 25.78 35.27 5.75
CA TYR A 394 25.52 36.60 6.31
C TYR A 394 24.34 37.23 5.57
N SER A 395 23.29 37.61 6.30
CA SER A 395 22.17 38.38 5.74
C SER A 395 22.40 39.86 5.99
N GLU A 396 22.32 40.67 4.93
CA GLU A 396 22.44 42.14 5.07
C GLU A 396 21.25 42.77 5.78
N GLU A 397 20.08 42.10 5.74
CA GLU A 397 18.86 42.59 6.37
C GLU A 397 18.93 42.41 7.90
N SER A 398 19.27 41.20 8.35
CA SER A 398 19.47 40.96 9.79
C SER A 398 20.80 41.51 10.31
N LYS A 399 21.77 41.77 9.42
CA LYS A 399 23.16 42.13 9.73
C LYS A 399 23.88 41.10 10.59
N GLU A 400 23.49 39.83 10.49
CA GLU A 400 23.99 38.74 11.32
C GLU A 400 24.47 37.55 10.49
N TYR A 401 25.42 36.80 11.08
CA TYR A 401 25.82 35.49 10.58
C TYR A 401 24.86 34.43 11.11
N THR A 402 24.23 33.68 10.20
CA THR A 402 23.40 32.53 10.54
C THR A 402 24.17 31.27 10.20
N THR A 403 24.37 30.41 11.20
CA THR A 403 25.03 29.11 11.05
C THR A 403 23.98 28.01 11.17
N ALA A 404 24.07 27.01 10.31
CA ALA A 404 23.18 25.87 10.34
C ALA A 404 23.25 25.16 11.71
N SER A 405 22.12 24.58 12.11
CA SER A 405 22.06 23.80 13.35
C SER A 405 23.07 22.65 13.34
N ILE A 406 23.47 22.16 14.52
CA ILE A 406 24.41 21.03 14.63
C ILE A 406 23.90 19.83 13.81
N GLY A 407 24.78 19.27 12.98
CA GLY A 407 24.44 18.13 12.10
C GLY A 407 23.67 18.53 10.83
N LYS A 408 23.60 19.82 10.51
CA LYS A 408 22.94 20.36 9.33
C LYS A 408 23.84 21.33 8.56
N LYS A 409 23.49 21.54 7.30
CA LYS A 409 24.05 22.57 6.41
C LYS A 409 22.95 23.27 5.63
N TYR A 410 23.26 24.41 5.02
CA TYR A 410 22.36 25.06 4.08
C TYR A 410 22.62 24.57 2.66
N PHE A 411 21.54 24.19 1.99
CA PHE A 411 21.49 23.95 0.56
C PHE A 411 20.75 25.11 -0.09
N TYR A 412 21.38 25.75 -1.08
CA TYR A 412 20.76 26.86 -1.81
C TYR A 412 20.57 26.52 -3.28
N VAL A 413 19.51 27.07 -3.86
CA VAL A 413 19.12 26.87 -5.26
C VAL A 413 18.85 28.22 -5.90
N VAL A 414 19.39 28.44 -7.10
CA VAL A 414 19.15 29.66 -7.88
C VAL A 414 17.99 29.40 -8.84
N VAL A 415 16.95 30.23 -8.74
CA VAL A 415 15.75 30.16 -9.55
C VAL A 415 15.67 31.39 -10.45
N ASP A 416 15.39 31.16 -11.73
CA ASP A 416 15.10 32.20 -12.72
C ASP A 416 13.62 32.13 -13.11
N VAL A 417 12.92 33.25 -12.97
CA VAL A 417 11.57 33.46 -13.49
C VAL A 417 11.59 34.60 -14.50
N THR A 418 11.08 34.35 -15.70
CA THR A 418 11.04 35.35 -16.78
C THR A 418 9.63 35.51 -17.32
N HIS A 419 9.19 36.76 -17.48
CA HIS A 419 7.97 37.08 -18.20
C HIS A 419 8.25 37.18 -19.71
N LEU A 420 7.98 36.10 -20.44
CA LEU A 420 8.32 35.96 -21.86
C LEU A 420 7.52 36.90 -22.76
N GLY A 421 6.26 37.17 -22.41
CA GLY A 421 5.45 38.14 -23.13
C GLY A 421 3.97 38.12 -22.81
N TYR A 422 3.35 39.25 -23.08
CA TYR A 422 1.92 39.50 -22.91
C TYR A 422 1.17 39.33 -24.24
N ARG A 423 0.06 38.59 -24.21
CA ARG A 423 -0.80 38.23 -25.35
C ARG A 423 -2.04 39.11 -25.53
N GLY A 424 -2.24 40.09 -24.65
CA GLY A 424 -3.48 40.88 -24.58
C GLY A 424 -4.40 40.39 -23.46
N GLY A 425 -5.13 41.30 -22.81
CA GLY A 425 -5.93 41.01 -21.62
C GLY A 425 -5.96 42.16 -20.61
N LYS A 426 -6.45 41.91 -19.41
CA LYS A 426 -6.60 42.98 -18.38
C LYS A 426 -5.31 43.27 -17.60
N TYR A 427 -4.42 42.29 -17.49
CA TYR A 427 -3.22 42.37 -16.66
C TYR A 427 -1.98 42.07 -17.52
N GLU A 428 -1.11 43.07 -17.70
CA GLU A 428 0.16 42.97 -18.45
C GLU A 428 1.32 42.49 -17.58
N GLN A 429 1.16 42.48 -16.26
CA GLN A 429 2.15 42.03 -15.30
C GLN A 429 1.86 40.61 -14.83
N ILE A 430 2.91 39.89 -14.43
CA ILE A 430 2.78 38.59 -13.77
C ILE A 430 3.24 38.68 -12.32
N ASN A 431 2.71 37.80 -11.49
CA ASN A 431 3.33 37.46 -10.20
C ASN A 431 4.19 36.22 -10.43
N THR A 432 5.43 36.23 -9.92
CA THR A 432 6.19 34.99 -9.80
C THR A 432 5.50 34.04 -8.80
N PRO A 433 5.82 32.74 -8.80
CA PRO A 433 5.36 31.83 -7.76
C PRO A 433 5.72 32.33 -6.35
N ASP A 434 4.92 31.94 -5.36
CA ASP A 434 5.22 32.19 -3.96
C ASP A 434 6.36 31.27 -3.49
N ASN A 435 7.11 31.70 -2.48
CA ASN A 435 8.10 30.87 -1.81
C ASN A 435 7.51 29.54 -1.33
N SER A 436 6.25 29.54 -0.87
CA SER A 436 5.56 28.33 -0.40
C SER A 436 5.27 27.32 -1.50
N ASP A 437 5.30 27.74 -2.76
CA ASP A 437 5.06 26.85 -3.91
C ASP A 437 6.27 25.96 -4.19
N PHE A 438 7.45 26.34 -3.69
CA PHE A 438 8.69 25.57 -3.80
C PHE A 438 8.85 24.61 -2.62
N THR A 439 9.04 23.32 -2.92
CA THR A 439 9.35 22.31 -1.91
C THR A 439 10.57 21.51 -2.34
N LEU A 440 11.60 21.51 -1.50
CA LEU A 440 12.75 20.63 -1.69
C LEU A 440 12.40 19.26 -1.13
N TYR A 441 12.53 18.24 -1.95
CA TYR A 441 12.45 16.85 -1.50
C TYR A 441 13.85 16.27 -1.48
N TYR A 442 14.23 15.73 -0.35
CA TYR A 442 15.42 14.91 -0.22
C TYR A 442 15.01 13.66 0.49
N MET A 443 15.25 12.53 -0.16
CA MET A 443 15.01 11.25 0.48
C MET A 443 13.56 10.97 0.88
N GLY A 444 12.60 11.66 0.25
CA GLY A 444 11.17 11.54 0.54
C GLY A 444 10.70 12.43 1.69
N GLU A 445 11.62 13.10 2.36
CA GLU A 445 11.32 14.14 3.32
C GLU A 445 11.16 15.49 2.61
N GLU A 446 10.23 16.29 3.14
CA GLU A 446 9.97 17.65 2.69
C GLU A 446 10.80 18.64 3.50
N PHE A 447 11.61 19.41 2.80
CA PHE A 447 12.36 20.53 3.35
C PHE A 447 11.70 21.82 2.88
N LYS A 448 11.18 22.57 3.85
CA LYS A 448 10.55 23.86 3.62
C LYS A 448 11.61 24.95 3.43
N ASP A 449 11.21 25.97 2.69
CA ASP A 449 11.97 27.20 2.51
C ASP A 449 12.40 27.79 3.87
N SER A 450 13.71 28.05 4.01
CA SER A 450 14.32 28.76 5.15
C SER A 450 15.03 30.05 4.70
N THR A 451 14.68 30.56 3.52
CA THR A 451 15.23 31.75 2.91
C THR A 451 15.04 32.98 3.80
N PRO A 452 16.12 33.69 4.18
CA PRO A 452 16.00 34.96 4.90
C PRO A 452 15.56 36.08 3.95
N GLU A 453 15.04 37.17 4.51
CA GLU A 453 14.74 38.36 3.70
C GLU A 453 16.03 39.08 3.23
N GLY A 454 15.96 39.69 2.05
CA GLY A 454 16.94 40.66 1.56
C GLY A 454 18.09 40.06 0.72
N TYR A 455 19.32 40.49 1.02
CA TYR A 455 20.52 40.07 0.29
C TYR A 455 21.39 39.19 1.19
N VAL A 456 21.88 38.08 0.64
CA VAL A 456 22.81 37.19 1.34
C VAL A 456 24.19 37.30 0.70
N LEU A 457 25.18 37.68 1.51
CA LEU A 457 26.52 37.97 1.02
C LEU A 457 27.15 36.73 0.35
N GLY A 458 27.49 36.90 -0.93
CA GLY A 458 28.09 35.86 -1.75
C GLY A 458 27.11 34.81 -2.29
N LEU A 459 25.80 34.97 -2.08
CA LEU A 459 24.75 34.19 -2.76
C LEU A 459 23.90 35.07 -3.68
N GLY A 460 23.61 36.31 -3.30
CA GLY A 460 22.81 37.24 -4.08
C GLY A 460 21.50 37.64 -3.39
N HIS A 461 20.54 38.12 -4.18
CA HIS A 461 19.20 38.43 -3.70
C HIS A 461 18.45 37.14 -3.37
N THR A 462 17.76 37.14 -2.23
CA THR A 462 16.92 36.01 -1.85
C THR A 462 15.60 36.01 -2.58
N TYR A 463 15.06 34.82 -2.82
CA TYR A 463 13.80 34.65 -3.51
C TYR A 463 12.66 35.19 -2.65
N LYS A 464 11.86 36.08 -3.25
CA LYS A 464 10.60 36.54 -2.71
C LYS A 464 9.67 36.76 -3.90
N MET A 465 8.40 36.40 -3.75
CA MET A 465 7.38 36.68 -4.76
C MET A 465 7.50 38.13 -5.24
N LYS A 466 7.61 38.31 -6.56
CA LYS A 466 7.78 39.62 -7.19
C LYS A 466 6.80 39.79 -8.35
N VAL A 467 6.37 41.02 -8.57
CA VAL A 467 5.63 41.41 -9.77
C VAL A 467 6.64 41.72 -10.87
N LEU A 468 6.50 41.08 -12.04
CA LEU A 468 7.37 41.30 -13.19
C LEU A 468 6.63 42.01 -14.33
N ASP A 469 7.27 43.05 -14.87
CA ASP A 469 6.84 43.73 -16.08
C ASP A 469 7.14 42.89 -17.34
N ARG A 470 6.62 43.32 -18.49
CA ARG A 470 6.87 42.67 -19.78
C ARG A 470 8.36 42.58 -20.10
N LYS A 471 8.84 41.35 -20.37
CA LYS A 471 10.26 41.01 -20.65
C LYS A 471 11.20 41.21 -19.46
N GLU A 472 10.67 41.42 -18.26
CA GLU A 472 11.48 41.39 -17.05
C GLU A 472 11.79 39.93 -16.67
N HIS A 473 12.94 39.73 -16.04
CA HIS A 473 13.35 38.47 -15.44
C HIS A 473 13.83 38.72 -14.01
N MET A 474 13.75 37.68 -13.18
CA MET A 474 14.22 37.66 -11.82
C MET A 474 15.04 36.41 -11.59
N GLU A 475 16.30 36.60 -11.21
CA GLU A 475 17.18 35.56 -10.70
C GLU A 475 17.34 35.76 -9.20
N ALA A 476 17.00 34.75 -8.40
CA ALA A 476 17.04 34.84 -6.95
C ALA A 476 17.29 33.48 -6.28
N VAL A 477 17.73 33.52 -5.02
CA VAL A 477 18.18 32.33 -4.27
C VAL A 477 17.14 31.85 -3.27
N LEU A 478 16.77 30.58 -3.35
CA LEU A 478 16.10 29.84 -2.27
C LEU A 478 17.13 29.13 -1.40
N ILE A 479 16.90 29.07 -0.08
CA ILE A 479 17.77 28.42 0.90
C ILE A 479 16.93 27.43 1.72
N PHE A 480 17.50 26.24 1.94
CA PHE A 480 16.92 25.16 2.72
C PHE A 480 17.93 24.72 3.79
N GLU A 481 17.47 24.45 5.01
CA GLU A 481 18.32 23.81 6.04
C GLU A 481 18.17 22.29 5.92
N VAL A 482 19.24 21.59 5.57
CA VAL A 482 19.24 20.15 5.26
C VAL A 482 20.24 19.39 6.13
N PRO A 483 20.13 18.05 6.27
CA PRO A 483 21.10 17.24 7.00
C PRO A 483 22.52 17.39 6.46
N GLU A 484 23.53 17.18 7.31
CA GLU A 484 24.94 17.29 6.93
C GLU A 484 25.32 16.32 5.80
N ASP A 485 24.73 15.12 5.79
CA ASP A 485 24.90 14.08 4.79
C ASP A 485 24.05 14.28 3.52
N PHE A 486 23.36 15.42 3.39
CA PHE A 486 22.58 15.76 2.21
C PHE A 486 23.39 15.61 0.93
N SER A 487 22.79 14.95 -0.07
CA SER A 487 23.33 14.80 -1.42
C SER A 487 22.29 15.19 -2.46
N GLU A 488 22.67 16.11 -3.34
CA GLU A 488 21.84 16.63 -4.43
C GLU A 488 21.36 15.53 -5.40
N LYS A 489 22.12 14.44 -5.52
CA LYS A 489 21.79 13.30 -6.40
C LYS A 489 20.52 12.59 -5.99
N ASN A 490 20.14 12.71 -4.72
CA ASN A 490 18.97 12.10 -4.11
C ASN A 490 17.89 13.15 -3.79
N ALA A 491 18.02 14.37 -4.31
CA ALA A 491 17.08 15.46 -4.11
C ALA A 491 16.45 15.95 -5.43
N TYR A 492 15.28 16.59 -5.30
CA TYR A 492 14.66 17.36 -6.37
C TYR A 492 13.89 18.56 -5.82
N LEU A 493 13.68 19.58 -6.65
CA LEU A 493 12.82 20.71 -6.34
C LEU A 493 11.48 20.53 -7.05
N LYS A 494 10.38 20.52 -6.29
CA LYS A 494 9.01 20.57 -6.82
C LYS A 494 8.50 21.99 -6.74
N VAL A 495 7.79 22.43 -7.78
CA VAL A 495 7.08 23.72 -7.77
C VAL A 495 5.63 23.48 -8.10
N ASP A 496 4.71 23.86 -7.21
CA ASP A 496 3.27 23.72 -7.44
C ASP A 496 2.70 25.01 -8.04
N LEU A 497 2.37 24.99 -9.33
CA LEU A 497 1.80 26.14 -10.04
C LEU A 497 0.26 26.03 -10.17
N GLY A 498 -0.38 25.13 -9.40
CA GLY A 498 -1.81 24.91 -9.43
C GLY A 498 -2.28 24.35 -10.78
N SER A 499 -3.19 25.06 -11.46
CA SER A 499 -3.72 24.66 -12.77
C SER A 499 -2.67 24.59 -13.87
N GLU A 500 -1.54 25.28 -13.67
CA GLU A 500 -0.47 25.40 -14.68
C GLU A 500 0.54 24.27 -14.60
N GLY A 501 0.37 23.34 -13.66
CA GLY A 501 1.15 22.12 -13.52
C GLY A 501 2.08 22.10 -12.31
N ILE A 502 2.77 20.96 -12.15
CA ILE A 502 3.66 20.70 -11.01
C ILE A 502 5.03 20.28 -11.55
N PRO A 503 5.82 21.22 -12.11
CA PRO A 503 7.15 20.91 -12.60
C PRO A 503 8.11 20.45 -11.50
N VAL A 504 9.05 19.57 -11.89
CA VAL A 504 10.09 19.02 -11.00
C VAL A 504 11.47 19.14 -11.64
N TRP A 505 12.45 19.64 -10.88
CA TRP A 505 13.86 19.70 -11.29
C TRP A 505 14.73 18.75 -10.46
N SER A 506 15.54 17.94 -11.16
CA SER A 506 16.61 17.14 -10.56
C SER A 506 17.94 17.90 -10.61
N PHE A 507 18.77 17.74 -9.56
CA PHE A 507 20.07 18.41 -9.46
C PHE A 507 21.23 17.64 -10.11
N SER A 508 20.93 16.58 -10.88
CA SER A 508 21.94 15.81 -11.61
C SER A 508 22.53 16.65 -12.76
N TYR A 509 23.85 16.81 -12.80
CA TYR A 509 24.56 17.37 -13.96
C TYR A 509 24.41 16.46 -15.19
N ARG A 510 24.38 17.05 -16.39
CA ARG A 510 24.36 16.33 -17.67
C ARG A 510 25.61 15.50 -17.89
#